data_AF-A0A1S3I5L2-F1
#
_entry.id   AF-A0A1S3I5L2-F1
#
_cell.length_a   1.000
_cell.length_b   1.000
_cell.length_c   1.000
_cell.angle_alpha   90.00
_cell.angle_beta   90.00
_cell.angle_gamma   90.00
#
_symmetry.space_group_name_H-M   'P 1'
#
loop_
_entity.id
_entity.type
_entity.pdbx_description
1 polymer ?
#
loop_
_entity_poly.entity_id
_entity_poly.type
_entity_poly.pdbx_seq_one_letter_code
_entity_poly.pdbx_strand_id
1 'polypeptide(L)'
;MNGVADIKRKVRKGSDPLLQTARGKLQSRRSKLNDQINKELRMRAGAENLYRATGNKKLKETVALELSFVNSNLQLLKEELSDLNSSVQIYQSNNAQNVPMIPLGLKETQEVDLSIPLKDYISEHYSEEGEKFQFEIQELMDMRQAMRTPQRSPLGLELLYQYYNQLYFIEKRFFPTDRSLGIYFHWYDSLTGVPTAQKTMGFEKGSVLFNIAALYTQIGARSDRSKVEGIDSAICNFEQAAGTFVYLRDRFSHAPSMDMQPHTLTMLGHLMLAQAQECVFEKQTLGGVQDGLQNCLEVAHEAAQVSKLYNETHKMMSSTQLKDYVPFSWISMVLVKSQHYRALSHYYTAVGLLDQKDSNNVELLAGLFSELYLDSSSSTLTTHSPTKEEERTTLGKAHLREAMIMHEDSMRVHTLCKQLRKIDTFQEILKQAHDRSLSRFADLEEEDDFSLDLQTVPVVKHSTKQAIKTIPPDFAKHKVRDLFEKLGPIAIFSAKNHWSAPRTLELTKNTNEGYGFSVRGDSPVIIAAVEDGSICEVGDFAIAC
;
A
#
# COMPACT_ATOMS: atom_id res chain seq x y z
N MET A 1 -39.40 -8.92 -24.21
CA MET A 1 -39.37 -7.45 -24.07
C MET A 1 -38.40 -7.12 -22.93
N ASN A 2 -37.11 -7.00 -23.25
CA ASN A 2 -36.06 -6.68 -22.28
C ASN A 2 -35.57 -5.27 -22.56
N GLY A 3 -35.95 -4.33 -21.70
CA GLY A 3 -35.35 -3.00 -21.66
C GLY A 3 -33.96 -3.08 -21.03
N VAL A 4 -32.95 -3.45 -21.82
CA VAL A 4 -31.55 -3.17 -21.47
C VAL A 4 -31.33 -1.72 -21.83
N ALA A 5 -31.39 -0.85 -20.82
CA ALA A 5 -31.00 0.53 -20.97
C ALA A 5 -29.56 0.58 -21.53
N ASP A 6 -29.42 1.29 -22.63
CA ASP A 6 -28.17 1.57 -23.31
C ASP A 6 -27.28 2.41 -22.38
N ILE A 7 -26.50 1.73 -21.52
CA ILE A 7 -25.48 2.36 -20.69
C ILE A 7 -24.40 2.85 -21.66
N LYS A 8 -24.57 4.08 -22.17
CA LYS A 8 -23.51 4.81 -22.88
C LYS A 8 -22.21 4.64 -22.08
N ARG A 9 -21.26 3.89 -22.64
CA ARG A 9 -19.93 3.63 -22.06
C ARG A 9 -19.28 4.99 -21.81
N LYS A 10 -19.38 5.47 -20.57
CA LYS A 10 -18.77 6.73 -20.14
C LYS A 10 -17.27 6.52 -20.27
N VAL A 11 -16.62 7.21 -21.21
CA VAL A 11 -15.15 7.15 -21.39
C VAL A 11 -14.50 7.41 -20.03
N ARG A 12 -13.84 6.38 -19.50
CA ARG A 12 -13.22 6.43 -18.17
C ARG A 12 -11.95 7.26 -18.30
N LYS A 13 -11.96 8.48 -17.77
CA LYS A 13 -10.83 9.39 -17.85
C LYS A 13 -10.01 9.31 -16.56
N GLY A 14 -8.68 9.23 -16.71
CA GLY A 14 -7.75 9.50 -15.62
C GLY A 14 -7.85 10.95 -15.13
N SER A 15 -6.98 11.33 -14.19
CA SER A 15 -6.82 12.73 -13.81
C SER A 15 -6.32 13.52 -15.01
N ASP A 16 -6.97 14.65 -15.29
CA ASP A 16 -6.57 15.56 -16.37
C ASP A 16 -5.13 16.08 -16.13
N PRO A 17 -4.17 15.76 -17.02
CA PRO A 17 -2.79 16.22 -16.91
C PRO A 17 -2.63 17.75 -16.94
N LEU A 18 -3.59 18.47 -17.51
CA LEU A 18 -3.58 19.93 -17.61
C LEU A 18 -3.90 20.61 -16.27
N LEU A 19 -4.55 19.91 -15.35
CA LEU A 19 -4.88 20.46 -14.03
C LEU A 19 -3.65 20.76 -13.16
N GLN A 20 -2.47 20.20 -13.50
CA GLN A 20 -1.17 20.53 -12.90
C GLN A 20 -1.21 20.60 -11.35
N THR A 21 -2.00 19.72 -10.73
CA THR A 21 -2.14 19.67 -9.26
C THR A 21 -0.77 19.39 -8.63
N ALA A 22 -0.54 19.82 -7.37
CA ALA A 22 0.73 19.58 -6.70
C ALA A 22 1.15 18.09 -6.70
N ARG A 23 0.17 17.20 -6.52
CA ARG A 23 0.35 15.73 -6.61
C ARG A 23 0.66 15.26 -8.03
N GLY A 24 0.00 15.83 -9.04
CA GLY A 24 0.27 15.55 -10.45
C GLY A 24 1.68 16.01 -10.87
N LYS A 25 2.12 17.18 -10.40
CA LYS A 25 3.48 17.69 -10.60
C LYS A 25 4.52 16.78 -9.95
N LEU A 26 4.27 16.32 -8.72
CA LEU A 26 5.14 15.36 -8.03
C LEU A 26 5.26 14.06 -8.84
N GLN A 27 4.14 13.50 -9.31
CA GLN A 27 4.14 12.30 -10.14
C GLN A 27 4.91 12.53 -11.46
N SER A 28 4.68 13.66 -12.14
CA SER A 28 5.42 13.98 -13.38
C SER A 28 6.93 14.09 -13.15
N ARG A 29 7.35 14.65 -12.01
CA ARG A 29 8.77 14.73 -11.65
C ARG A 29 9.35 13.34 -11.36
N ARG A 30 8.62 12.46 -10.67
CA ARG A 30 9.02 11.05 -10.45
C ARG A 30 9.19 10.31 -11.76
N SER A 31 8.27 10.47 -12.71
CA SER A 31 8.38 9.88 -14.05
C SER A 31 9.61 10.34 -14.82
N LYS A 32 9.93 11.64 -14.79
CA LYS A 32 11.16 12.14 -15.41
C LYS A 32 12.42 11.55 -14.76
N LEU A 33 12.45 11.42 -13.44
CA LEU A 33 13.58 10.80 -12.73
C LEU A 33 13.70 9.32 -13.04
N ASN A 34 12.59 8.59 -13.09
CA ASN A 34 12.58 7.17 -13.45
C ASN A 34 13.16 6.94 -14.85
N ASP A 35 12.84 7.81 -15.81
CA ASP A 35 13.41 7.73 -17.16
C ASP A 35 14.91 8.04 -17.18
N GLN A 36 15.37 9.01 -16.38
CA GLN A 36 16.80 9.31 -16.21
C GLN A 36 17.54 8.13 -15.55
N ILE A 37 17.00 7.55 -14.47
CA ILE A 37 17.56 6.37 -13.80
C ILE A 37 17.66 5.20 -14.80
N ASN A 38 16.61 4.95 -15.58
CA ASN A 38 16.62 3.91 -16.61
C ASN A 38 17.69 4.17 -17.69
N LYS A 39 17.86 5.42 -18.12
CA LYS A 39 18.93 5.78 -19.07
C LYS A 39 20.31 5.49 -18.48
N GLU A 40 20.57 5.93 -17.26
CA GLU A 40 21.85 5.72 -16.57
C GLU A 40 22.13 4.23 -16.31
N LEU A 41 21.12 3.43 -15.92
CA LEU A 41 21.26 1.98 -15.76
C LEU A 41 21.65 1.29 -17.08
N ARG A 42 21.06 1.72 -18.21
CA ARG A 42 21.43 1.20 -19.53
C ARG A 42 22.86 1.58 -19.92
N MET A 43 23.29 2.81 -19.65
CA MET A 43 24.66 3.25 -19.89
C MET A 43 25.66 2.46 -19.03
N ARG A 44 25.33 2.23 -17.75
CA ARG A 44 26.11 1.39 -16.84
C ARG A 44 26.27 -0.03 -17.38
N ALA A 45 25.18 -0.68 -17.78
CA ALA A 45 25.23 -2.03 -18.33
C ALA A 45 26.07 -2.11 -19.61
N GLY A 46 25.95 -1.11 -20.51
CA GLY A 46 26.78 -1.01 -21.71
C GLY A 46 28.26 -0.85 -21.38
N ALA A 47 28.60 0.03 -20.42
CA ALA A 47 29.97 0.23 -19.95
C ALA A 47 30.55 -1.02 -19.28
N GLU A 48 29.79 -1.72 -18.43
CA GLU A 48 30.22 -2.99 -17.81
C GLU A 48 30.50 -4.07 -18.87
N ASN A 49 29.66 -4.19 -19.89
CA ASN A 49 29.86 -5.13 -20.99
C ASN A 49 31.12 -4.78 -21.79
N LEU A 50 31.34 -3.50 -22.12
CA LEU A 50 32.54 -3.05 -22.83
C LEU A 50 33.81 -3.27 -22.00
N TYR A 51 33.74 -3.01 -20.68
CA TYR A 51 34.85 -3.24 -19.75
C TYR A 51 35.27 -4.71 -19.71
N ARG A 52 34.28 -5.63 -19.72
CA ARG A 52 34.52 -7.07 -19.75
C ARG A 52 35.03 -7.55 -21.11
N ALA A 53 34.56 -6.97 -22.21
CA ALA A 53 34.90 -7.39 -23.56
C ALA A 53 36.26 -6.86 -24.05
N THR A 54 36.72 -5.71 -23.56
CA THR A 54 37.95 -5.09 -24.06
C THR A 54 39.23 -5.68 -23.45
N GLY A 55 40.20 -6.00 -24.31
CA GLY A 55 41.58 -6.35 -23.92
C GLY A 55 42.54 -5.15 -23.86
N ASN A 56 42.13 -3.98 -24.37
CA ASN A 56 42.99 -2.79 -24.41
C ASN A 56 43.02 -2.09 -23.04
N LYS A 57 44.19 -2.06 -22.41
CA LYS A 57 44.40 -1.48 -21.07
C LYS A 57 43.96 -0.01 -20.98
N LYS A 58 44.31 0.83 -21.96
CA LYS A 58 43.93 2.25 -21.95
C LYS A 58 42.42 2.42 -22.05
N LEU A 59 41.77 1.68 -22.96
CA LEU A 59 40.32 1.70 -23.09
C LEU A 59 39.64 1.21 -21.81
N LYS A 60 40.20 0.18 -21.16
CA LYS A 60 39.69 -0.37 -19.89
C LYS A 60 39.75 0.66 -18.76
N GLU A 61 40.84 1.43 -18.67
CA GLU A 61 40.97 2.55 -17.72
C GLU A 61 39.93 3.66 -18.00
N THR A 62 39.73 4.04 -19.27
CA THR A 62 38.70 5.01 -19.65
C THR A 62 37.29 4.52 -19.28
N VAL A 63 36.95 3.27 -19.59
CA VAL A 63 35.64 2.70 -19.28
C VAL A 63 35.42 2.59 -17.77
N ALA A 64 36.45 2.30 -16.98
CA ALA A 64 36.34 2.32 -15.52
C ALA A 64 36.02 3.71 -14.96
N LEU A 65 36.62 4.76 -15.53
CA LEU A 65 36.34 6.15 -15.15
C LEU A 65 34.93 6.57 -15.54
N GLU A 66 34.46 6.21 -16.74
CA GLU A 66 33.07 6.44 -17.14
C GLU A 66 32.08 5.69 -16.23
N LEU A 67 32.40 4.44 -15.85
CA LEU A 67 31.57 3.65 -14.95
C LEU A 67 31.45 4.30 -13.56
N SER A 68 32.52 4.93 -13.06
CA SER A 68 32.46 5.66 -11.78
C SER A 68 31.58 6.91 -11.88
N PHE A 69 31.64 7.64 -13.00
CA PHE A 69 30.77 8.79 -13.26
C PHE A 69 29.29 8.39 -13.34
N VAL A 70 28.97 7.33 -14.09
CA VAL A 70 27.59 6.80 -14.20
C VAL A 70 27.07 6.33 -12.84
N ASN A 71 27.90 5.64 -12.04
CA ASN A 71 27.50 5.22 -10.69
C ASN A 71 27.22 6.41 -9.76
N SER A 72 28.04 7.47 -9.84
CA SER A 72 27.82 8.71 -9.08
C SER A 72 26.50 9.38 -9.48
N ASN A 73 26.23 9.52 -10.78
CA ASN A 73 24.97 10.09 -11.27
C ASN A 73 23.76 9.24 -10.86
N LEU A 74 23.85 7.92 -10.95
CA LEU A 74 22.81 7.00 -10.48
C LEU A 74 22.49 7.19 -9.00
N GLN A 75 23.53 7.39 -8.18
CA GLN A 75 23.34 7.64 -6.75
C GLN A 75 22.61 8.96 -6.52
N LEU A 76 23.02 10.04 -7.19
CA LEU A 76 22.34 11.35 -7.08
C LEU A 76 20.86 11.29 -7.50
N LEU A 77 20.55 10.60 -8.61
CA LEU A 77 19.17 10.44 -9.06
C LEU A 77 18.31 9.62 -8.09
N LYS A 78 18.88 8.57 -7.49
CA LYS A 78 18.21 7.77 -6.46
C LYS A 78 17.96 8.58 -5.19
N GLU A 79 18.92 9.41 -4.78
CA GLU A 79 18.76 10.34 -3.65
C GLU A 79 17.67 11.38 -3.93
N GLU A 80 17.62 11.96 -5.14
CA GLU A 80 16.55 12.89 -5.52
C GLU A 80 15.16 12.23 -5.51
N LEU A 81 15.06 10.99 -6.00
CA LEU A 81 13.81 10.24 -5.95
C LEU A 81 13.40 9.92 -4.50
N SER A 82 14.35 9.53 -3.65
CA SER A 82 14.13 9.31 -2.21
C SER A 82 13.62 10.59 -1.51
N ASP A 83 14.18 11.74 -1.85
CA ASP A 83 13.74 13.06 -1.37
C ASP A 83 12.30 13.36 -1.79
N LEU A 84 11.91 13.04 -3.03
CA LEU A 84 10.51 13.19 -3.47
C LEU A 84 9.57 12.22 -2.76
N ASN A 85 10.00 10.99 -2.52
CA ASN A 85 9.22 10.00 -1.74
C ASN A 85 9.02 10.44 -0.29
N SER A 86 9.92 11.29 0.21
CA SER A 86 9.87 11.88 1.56
C SER A 86 8.97 13.12 1.65
N SER A 87 8.41 13.60 0.54
CA SER A 87 7.59 14.81 0.48
C SER A 87 6.13 14.54 0.90
N VAL A 88 5.93 14.13 2.15
CA VAL A 88 4.64 13.66 2.67
C VAL A 88 3.57 14.74 2.79
N GLN A 89 3.95 16.02 2.96
CA GLN A 89 3.04 17.15 3.18
C GLN A 89 1.99 17.32 2.08
N ILE A 90 2.35 17.06 0.83
CA ILE A 90 1.48 17.25 -0.35
C ILE A 90 0.24 16.34 -0.29
N TYR A 91 0.30 15.27 0.50
CA TYR A 91 -0.79 14.31 0.66
C TYR A 91 -1.63 14.54 1.91
N GLN A 92 -1.15 15.34 2.86
CA GLN A 92 -1.91 15.60 4.10
C GLN A 92 -3.14 16.47 3.81
N SER A 93 -4.05 16.54 4.78
CA SER A 93 -5.19 17.48 4.74
C SER A 93 -4.70 18.92 4.87
N ASN A 94 -5.50 19.89 4.40
CA ASN A 94 -5.15 21.31 4.52
C ASN A 94 -5.21 21.84 5.96
N ASN A 95 -5.90 21.12 6.85
CA ASN A 95 -6.06 21.46 8.28
C ASN A 95 -5.11 20.66 9.18
N ALA A 96 -3.98 20.17 8.64
CA ALA A 96 -3.13 19.20 9.32
C ALA A 96 -2.41 19.77 10.55
N GLN A 97 -3.09 19.73 11.71
CA GLN A 97 -2.52 19.88 13.05
C GLN A 97 -2.09 18.52 13.65
N ASN A 98 -2.30 17.44 12.91
CA ASN A 98 -1.97 16.07 13.29
C ASN A 98 -0.56 15.68 12.87
N VAL A 99 -0.05 14.62 13.51
CA VAL A 99 1.21 13.98 13.10
C VAL A 99 1.09 13.53 11.62
N PRO A 100 2.10 13.79 10.76
CA PRO A 100 2.01 13.48 9.34
C PRO A 100 1.97 11.97 9.08
N MET A 101 1.20 11.54 8.09
CA MET A 101 1.17 10.14 7.61
C MET A 101 2.15 9.94 6.44
N ILE A 102 2.68 8.74 6.30
CA ILE A 102 3.51 8.30 5.17
C ILE A 102 2.60 7.68 4.09
N PRO A 103 2.33 8.39 2.98
CA PRO A 103 1.69 7.83 1.80
C PRO A 103 2.72 7.16 0.88
N LEU A 104 2.28 6.13 0.15
CA LEU A 104 3.07 5.54 -0.92
C LEU A 104 2.85 6.26 -2.24
N GLY A 105 3.93 6.32 -3.04
CA GLY A 105 3.83 6.64 -4.45
C GLY A 105 3.17 5.54 -5.25
N LEU A 106 2.51 5.92 -6.34
CA LEU A 106 2.08 4.93 -7.33
C LEU A 106 3.32 4.45 -8.10
N LYS A 107 3.38 3.14 -8.35
CA LYS A 107 4.25 2.58 -9.39
C LYS A 107 3.86 3.19 -10.73
N GLU A 108 4.89 3.46 -11.52
CA GLU A 108 4.73 4.01 -12.85
C GLU A 108 4.92 2.92 -13.90
N THR A 109 4.32 3.15 -15.07
CA THR A 109 4.41 2.25 -16.21
C THR A 109 4.49 3.05 -17.52
N GLN A 110 5.07 2.42 -18.53
CA GLN A 110 5.15 2.95 -19.89
C GLN A 110 3.88 2.63 -20.69
N GLU A 111 3.73 3.32 -21.82
CA GLU A 111 2.70 2.97 -22.79
C GLU A 111 2.98 1.61 -23.39
N VAL A 112 1.92 0.86 -23.67
CA VAL A 112 2.00 -0.46 -24.27
C VAL A 112 1.00 -0.46 -25.41
N ASP A 113 1.48 -0.64 -26.62
CA ASP A 113 0.63 -0.86 -27.77
C ASP A 113 0.15 -2.31 -27.77
N LEU A 114 -1.15 -2.49 -27.64
CA LEU A 114 -1.81 -3.79 -27.67
C LEU A 114 -2.50 -4.03 -29.02
N SER A 115 -2.50 -3.06 -29.93
CA SER A 115 -3.30 -3.12 -31.15
C SER A 115 -2.88 -4.25 -32.06
N ILE A 116 -1.62 -4.22 -32.52
CA ILE A 116 -1.10 -5.23 -33.45
C ILE A 116 -1.10 -6.63 -32.81
N PRO A 117 -0.52 -6.84 -31.60
CA PRO A 117 -0.45 -8.19 -31.03
C PRO A 117 -1.81 -8.84 -30.78
N LEU A 118 -2.83 -8.06 -30.41
CA LEU A 118 -4.17 -8.60 -30.18
C LEU A 118 -4.90 -8.87 -31.51
N LYS A 119 -4.78 -8.00 -32.52
CA LYS A 119 -5.36 -8.25 -33.85
C LYS A 119 -4.79 -9.50 -34.51
N ASP A 120 -3.47 -9.65 -34.45
CA ASP A 120 -2.78 -10.82 -35.00
C ASP A 120 -3.22 -12.09 -34.27
N TYR A 121 -3.31 -12.05 -32.94
CA TYR A 121 -3.81 -13.18 -32.17
C TYR A 121 -5.28 -13.51 -32.49
N ILE A 122 -6.14 -12.51 -32.68
CA ILE A 122 -7.53 -12.73 -33.08
C ILE A 122 -7.61 -13.44 -34.44
N SER A 123 -6.80 -13.00 -35.39
CA SER A 123 -6.76 -13.56 -36.75
C SER A 123 -6.22 -14.98 -36.76
N GLU A 124 -5.18 -15.26 -35.98
CA GLU A 124 -4.53 -16.57 -35.98
C GLU A 124 -5.24 -17.60 -35.09
N HIS A 125 -5.63 -17.21 -33.86
CA HIS A 125 -6.16 -18.14 -32.86
C HIS A 125 -7.67 -18.34 -32.98
N TYR A 126 -8.40 -17.25 -33.22
CA TYR A 126 -9.86 -17.28 -33.31
C TYR A 126 -10.36 -17.33 -34.75
N SER A 127 -9.47 -17.20 -35.75
CA SER A 127 -9.83 -17.16 -37.18
C SER A 127 -10.88 -16.08 -37.50
N GLU A 128 -10.82 -14.98 -36.77
CA GLU A 128 -11.71 -13.82 -36.91
C GLU A 128 -10.92 -12.61 -37.44
N GLU A 129 -11.59 -11.66 -38.09
CA GLU A 129 -10.90 -10.45 -38.57
C GLU A 129 -10.56 -9.51 -37.39
N GLY A 130 -9.27 -9.36 -37.08
CA GLY A 130 -8.80 -8.50 -35.99
C GLY A 130 -9.31 -7.05 -36.05
N GLU A 131 -9.51 -6.50 -37.25
CA GLU A 131 -10.04 -5.13 -37.44
C GLU A 131 -11.47 -4.95 -36.88
N LYS A 132 -12.28 -6.01 -36.82
CA LYS A 132 -13.63 -5.97 -36.23
C LYS A 132 -13.61 -5.65 -34.74
N PHE A 133 -12.46 -5.81 -34.08
CA PHE A 133 -12.26 -5.62 -32.65
C PHE A 133 -11.43 -4.36 -32.30
N GLN A 134 -11.17 -3.49 -33.29
CA GLN A 134 -10.39 -2.25 -33.07
C GLN A 134 -10.97 -1.37 -31.95
N PHE A 135 -12.29 -1.32 -31.82
CA PHE A 135 -12.95 -0.52 -30.79
C PHE A 135 -12.69 -1.07 -29.38
N GLU A 136 -12.85 -2.38 -29.19
CA GLU A 136 -12.60 -3.08 -27.92
C GLU A 136 -11.13 -2.98 -27.50
N ILE A 137 -10.21 -3.11 -28.46
CA ILE A 137 -8.77 -2.92 -28.27
C ILE A 137 -8.48 -1.48 -27.83
N GLN A 138 -9.05 -0.48 -28.52
CA GLN A 138 -8.87 0.92 -28.15
C GLN A 138 -9.42 1.20 -26.75
N GLU A 139 -10.57 0.64 -26.38
CA GLU A 139 -11.15 0.81 -25.05
C GLU A 139 -10.26 0.20 -23.95
N LEU A 140 -9.64 -0.95 -24.20
CA LEU A 140 -8.65 -1.54 -23.29
C LEU A 140 -7.42 -0.64 -23.13
N MET A 141 -6.89 -0.13 -24.25
CA MET A 141 -5.72 0.77 -24.27
C MET A 141 -6.02 2.09 -23.56
N ASP A 142 -7.19 2.67 -23.77
CA ASP A 142 -7.65 3.89 -23.10
C ASP A 142 -7.80 3.67 -21.59
N MET A 143 -8.36 2.53 -21.17
CA MET A 143 -8.48 2.17 -19.76
C MET A 143 -7.10 2.02 -19.10
N ARG A 144 -6.16 1.37 -19.79
CA ARG A 144 -4.77 1.26 -19.35
C ARG A 144 -4.10 2.64 -19.29
N GLN A 145 -4.35 3.52 -20.24
CA GLN A 145 -3.78 4.85 -20.22
C GLN A 145 -4.35 5.68 -19.07
N ALA A 146 -5.65 5.60 -18.83
CA ALA A 146 -6.33 6.30 -17.74
C ALA A 146 -5.80 5.86 -16.36
N MET A 147 -5.52 4.56 -16.17
CA MET A 147 -5.06 4.04 -14.89
C MET A 147 -3.62 4.42 -14.54
N ARG A 148 -2.83 4.95 -15.49
CA ARG A 148 -1.48 5.52 -15.23
C ARG A 148 -1.56 6.80 -14.40
N THR A 149 -2.68 7.51 -14.49
CA THR A 149 -2.92 8.77 -13.78
C THR A 149 -4.26 8.72 -13.05
N PRO A 150 -4.47 7.79 -12.09
CA PRO A 150 -5.76 7.64 -11.45
C PRO A 150 -6.07 8.86 -10.57
N GLN A 151 -7.33 9.23 -10.44
CA GLN A 151 -7.68 10.31 -9.51
C GLN A 151 -7.37 9.90 -8.07
N ARG A 152 -6.95 10.87 -7.23
CA ARG A 152 -6.69 10.62 -5.80
C ARG A 152 -8.01 10.63 -5.02
N SER A 153 -8.90 9.70 -5.34
CA SER A 153 -10.28 9.65 -4.86
C SER A 153 -10.85 8.23 -5.03
N PRO A 154 -12.03 7.93 -4.47
CA PRO A 154 -12.72 6.66 -4.70
C PRO A 154 -12.93 6.33 -6.18
N LEU A 155 -13.09 7.34 -7.05
CA LEU A 155 -13.20 7.14 -8.50
C LEU A 155 -11.91 6.59 -9.12
N GLY A 156 -10.75 6.99 -8.61
CA GLY A 156 -9.47 6.41 -9.05
C GLY A 156 -9.29 4.96 -8.60
N LEU A 157 -9.77 4.62 -7.41
CA LEU A 157 -9.80 3.22 -6.95
C LEU A 157 -10.70 2.38 -7.84
N GLU A 158 -11.90 2.86 -8.15
CA GLU A 158 -12.83 2.19 -9.06
C GLU A 158 -12.19 1.93 -10.43
N LEU A 159 -11.51 2.93 -11.01
CA LEU A 159 -10.78 2.78 -12.27
C LEU A 159 -9.73 1.67 -12.22
N LEU A 160 -8.91 1.63 -11.16
CA LEU A 160 -7.88 0.62 -10.98
C LEU A 160 -8.48 -0.78 -10.81
N TYR A 161 -9.53 -0.94 -10.00
CA TYR A 161 -10.23 -2.22 -9.84
C TYR A 161 -10.88 -2.70 -11.13
N GLN A 162 -11.51 -1.79 -11.88
CA GLN A 162 -12.11 -2.12 -13.16
C GLN A 162 -11.08 -2.59 -14.18
N TYR A 163 -9.92 -1.93 -14.26
CA TYR A 163 -8.82 -2.38 -15.11
C TYR A 163 -8.29 -3.74 -14.65
N TYR A 164 -8.02 -3.92 -13.36
CA TYR A 164 -7.58 -5.19 -12.78
C TYR A 164 -8.55 -6.33 -13.12
N ASN A 165 -9.86 -6.10 -12.97
CA ASN A 165 -10.87 -7.09 -13.30
C ASN A 165 -10.94 -7.36 -14.81
N GLN A 166 -10.67 -6.37 -15.68
CA GLN A 166 -10.54 -6.67 -17.12
C GLN A 166 -9.33 -7.53 -17.44
N LEU A 167 -8.22 -7.39 -16.73
CA LEU A 167 -7.06 -8.27 -16.92
C LEU A 167 -7.39 -9.75 -16.68
N TYR A 168 -8.47 -10.10 -15.95
CA TYR A 168 -8.95 -11.48 -15.86
C TYR A 168 -9.40 -12.01 -17.23
N PHE A 169 -10.23 -11.27 -17.95
CA PHE A 169 -10.72 -11.66 -19.27
C PHE A 169 -9.60 -11.62 -20.31
N ILE A 170 -8.76 -10.59 -20.28
CA ILE A 170 -7.63 -10.45 -21.21
C ILE A 170 -6.65 -11.61 -21.07
N GLU A 171 -6.29 -12.01 -19.83
CA GLU A 171 -5.43 -13.16 -19.61
C GLU A 171 -6.00 -14.43 -20.23
N LYS A 172 -7.27 -14.72 -19.94
CA LYS A 172 -7.95 -15.91 -20.41
C LYS A 172 -8.12 -15.95 -21.92
N ARG A 173 -8.29 -14.81 -22.57
CA ARG A 173 -8.53 -14.72 -24.03
C ARG A 173 -7.26 -14.67 -24.86
N PHE A 174 -6.17 -14.09 -24.35
CA PHE A 174 -5.02 -13.76 -25.20
C PHE A 174 -3.69 -14.32 -24.69
N PHE A 175 -3.59 -14.76 -23.43
CA PHE A 175 -2.32 -15.16 -22.83
C PHE A 175 -2.29 -16.67 -22.55
N PRO A 176 -1.97 -17.51 -23.57
CA PRO A 176 -1.74 -18.93 -23.38
C PRO A 176 -0.40 -19.18 -22.66
N THR A 177 -0.22 -20.39 -22.11
CA THR A 177 1.00 -20.75 -21.36
C THR A 177 2.20 -21.11 -22.24
N ASP A 178 1.94 -21.51 -23.48
CA ASP A 178 2.91 -22.06 -24.45
C ASP A 178 3.28 -21.08 -25.57
N ARG A 179 2.55 -19.95 -25.69
CA ARG A 179 2.81 -18.91 -26.69
C ARG A 179 2.95 -17.53 -26.07
N SER A 180 3.97 -16.80 -26.51
CA SER A 180 4.25 -15.41 -26.10
C SER A 180 3.76 -14.44 -27.17
N LEU A 181 2.93 -13.47 -26.78
CA LEU A 181 2.49 -12.36 -27.65
C LEU A 181 3.57 -11.30 -27.92
N GLY A 182 4.74 -11.39 -27.29
CA GLY A 182 5.78 -10.37 -27.41
C GLY A 182 5.45 -9.05 -26.70
N ILE A 183 4.38 -9.02 -25.91
CA ILE A 183 4.00 -7.87 -25.07
C ILE A 183 4.88 -7.85 -23.82
N TYR A 184 5.45 -6.69 -23.50
CA TYR A 184 6.24 -6.46 -22.29
C TYR A 184 5.62 -5.36 -21.44
N PHE A 185 5.20 -5.73 -20.23
CA PHE A 185 4.74 -4.79 -19.22
C PHE A 185 5.94 -4.21 -18.47
N HIS A 186 6.17 -2.92 -18.65
CA HIS A 186 7.25 -2.19 -18.00
C HIS A 186 6.71 -1.44 -16.80
N TRP A 187 7.24 -1.73 -15.61
CA TRP A 187 6.90 -1.05 -14.37
C TRP A 187 8.15 -0.59 -13.64
N TYR A 188 8.03 0.55 -12.97
CA TYR A 188 9.10 1.10 -12.14
C TYR A 188 8.83 0.76 -10.67
N ASP A 189 9.87 0.39 -9.95
CA ASP A 189 9.84 0.22 -8.50
C ASP A 189 9.42 1.53 -7.81
N SER A 190 8.42 1.46 -6.94
CA SER A 190 7.79 2.65 -6.35
C SER A 190 8.72 3.46 -5.44
N LEU A 191 9.75 2.84 -4.86
CA LEU A 191 10.68 3.49 -3.94
C LEU A 191 11.98 3.92 -4.62
N THR A 192 12.50 3.09 -5.52
CA THR A 192 13.84 3.27 -6.12
C THR A 192 13.84 3.67 -7.59
N GLY A 193 12.68 3.59 -8.26
CA GLY A 193 12.57 3.94 -9.67
C GLY A 193 13.27 2.97 -10.62
N VAL A 194 13.73 1.82 -10.11
CA VAL A 194 14.39 0.79 -10.92
C VAL A 194 13.33 0.15 -11.83
N PRO A 195 13.53 0.14 -13.16
CA PRO A 195 12.58 -0.46 -14.10
C PRO A 195 12.65 -1.98 -14.07
N THR A 196 11.51 -2.63 -14.32
CA THR A 196 11.40 -4.07 -14.51
C THR A 196 10.40 -4.34 -15.63
N ALA A 197 10.75 -5.26 -16.52
CA ALA A 197 9.91 -5.65 -17.65
C ALA A 197 9.60 -7.15 -17.57
N GLN A 198 8.33 -7.52 -17.72
CA GLN A 198 7.89 -8.91 -17.78
C GLN A 198 6.81 -9.09 -18.85
N LYS A 199 6.71 -10.30 -19.38
CA LYS A 199 5.65 -10.69 -20.32
C LYS A 199 4.38 -11.18 -19.63
N THR A 200 4.48 -11.51 -18.34
CA THR A 200 3.42 -12.20 -17.62
C THR A 200 2.31 -11.24 -17.22
N MET A 201 1.06 -11.65 -17.42
CA MET A 201 -0.10 -10.89 -16.95
C MET A 201 -0.13 -10.75 -15.42
N GLY A 202 0.44 -11.74 -14.71
CA GLY A 202 0.63 -11.66 -13.26
C GLY A 202 1.41 -10.43 -12.82
N PHE A 203 2.42 -9.99 -13.58
CA PHE A 203 3.19 -8.79 -13.22
C PHE A 203 2.39 -7.49 -13.38
N GLU A 204 1.61 -7.37 -14.46
CA GLU A 204 0.69 -6.23 -14.65
C GLU A 204 -0.37 -6.20 -13.54
N LYS A 205 -1.02 -7.34 -13.25
CA LYS A 205 -2.03 -7.48 -12.18
C LYS A 205 -1.47 -7.10 -10.81
N GLY A 206 -0.30 -7.64 -10.44
CA GLY A 206 0.36 -7.34 -9.17
C GLY A 206 0.71 -5.87 -9.04
N SER A 207 1.22 -5.26 -10.12
CA SER A 207 1.58 -3.82 -10.12
C SER A 207 0.36 -2.91 -10.01
N VAL A 208 -0.78 -3.27 -10.63
CA VAL A 208 -2.05 -2.56 -10.47
C VAL A 208 -2.58 -2.67 -9.03
N LEU A 209 -2.49 -3.86 -8.41
CA LEU A 209 -2.86 -4.05 -7.00
C LEU A 209 -1.98 -3.23 -6.05
N PHE A 210 -0.68 -3.13 -6.33
CA PHE A 210 0.19 -2.24 -5.57
C PHE A 210 -0.30 -0.80 -5.67
N ASN A 211 -0.70 -0.34 -6.85
CA ASN A 211 -1.24 1.02 -7.03
C ASN A 211 -2.59 1.23 -6.33
N ILE A 212 -3.43 0.19 -6.22
CA ILE A 212 -4.66 0.23 -5.41
C ILE A 212 -4.29 0.47 -3.94
N ALA A 213 -3.37 -0.32 -3.38
CA ALA A 213 -2.91 -0.15 -2.01
C ALA A 213 -2.30 1.25 -1.78
N ALA A 214 -1.40 1.68 -2.68
CA ALA A 214 -0.78 3.00 -2.62
C ALA A 214 -1.83 4.14 -2.69
N LEU A 215 -2.87 4.00 -3.50
CA LEU A 215 -3.93 5.01 -3.59
C LEU A 215 -4.76 5.09 -2.31
N TYR A 216 -5.06 3.96 -1.66
CA TYR A 216 -5.67 3.96 -0.32
C TYR A 216 -4.82 4.75 0.68
N THR A 217 -3.49 4.57 0.69
CA THR A 217 -2.60 5.32 1.60
C THR A 217 -2.65 6.84 1.35
N GLN A 218 -2.76 7.26 0.08
CA GLN A 218 -2.86 8.67 -0.29
C GLN A 218 -4.22 9.26 0.10
N ILE A 219 -5.29 8.47 0.03
CA ILE A 219 -6.62 8.90 0.48
C ILE A 219 -6.65 9.01 2.01
N GLY A 220 -6.14 8.01 2.72
CA GLY A 220 -6.07 8.00 4.18
C GLY A 220 -5.24 9.15 4.76
N ALA A 221 -4.08 9.44 4.17
CA ALA A 221 -3.24 10.57 4.56
C ALA A 221 -3.94 11.93 4.37
N ARG A 222 -4.83 12.04 3.37
CA ARG A 222 -5.57 13.28 3.04
C ARG A 222 -6.80 13.51 3.90
N SER A 223 -7.32 12.47 4.56
CA SER A 223 -8.52 12.57 5.38
C SER A 223 -8.36 13.65 6.46
N ASP A 224 -9.42 14.40 6.72
CA ASP A 224 -9.44 15.45 7.73
C ASP A 224 -9.58 14.84 9.13
N ARG A 225 -8.46 14.58 9.79
CA ARG A 225 -8.41 13.95 11.12
C ARG A 225 -8.73 14.89 12.28
N SER A 226 -9.22 16.11 12.00
CA SER A 226 -9.87 16.97 13.00
C SER A 226 -11.33 16.57 13.29
N LYS A 227 -11.88 15.60 12.55
CA LYS A 227 -13.27 15.13 12.65
C LYS A 227 -13.33 13.62 12.71
N VAL A 228 -14.28 13.08 13.48
CA VAL A 228 -14.49 11.64 13.63
C VAL A 228 -14.67 10.93 12.28
N GLU A 229 -15.46 11.53 11.37
CA GLU A 229 -15.71 10.97 10.02
C GLU A 229 -14.42 10.84 9.19
N GLY A 230 -13.53 11.82 9.30
CA GLY A 230 -12.25 11.81 8.60
C GLY A 230 -11.27 10.82 9.23
N ILE A 231 -11.28 10.69 10.55
CA ILE A 231 -10.52 9.66 11.28
C ILE A 231 -10.98 8.26 10.87
N ASP A 232 -12.29 7.98 10.89
CA ASP A 232 -12.85 6.68 10.50
C ASP A 232 -12.55 6.35 9.03
N SER A 233 -12.61 7.36 8.17
CA SER A 233 -12.17 7.23 6.77
C SER A 233 -10.68 6.89 6.69
N ALA A 234 -9.80 7.56 7.45
CA ALA A 234 -8.37 7.27 7.47
C ALA A 234 -8.07 5.82 7.91
N ILE A 235 -8.68 5.38 9.02
CA ILE A 235 -8.59 4.01 9.54
C ILE A 235 -8.96 3.01 8.44
N CYS A 236 -10.16 3.16 7.86
CA CYS A 236 -10.65 2.25 6.82
C CYS A 236 -9.71 2.19 5.61
N ASN A 237 -9.20 3.33 5.13
CA ASN A 237 -8.27 3.36 4.00
C ASN A 237 -6.94 2.66 4.33
N PHE A 238 -6.38 2.86 5.52
CA PHE A 238 -5.13 2.19 5.90
C PHE A 238 -5.32 0.67 6.11
N GLU A 239 -6.44 0.24 6.68
CA GLU A 239 -6.79 -1.19 6.80
C GLU A 239 -6.95 -1.87 5.43
N GLN A 240 -7.56 -1.19 4.46
CA GLN A 240 -7.70 -1.64 3.07
C GLN A 240 -6.34 -1.70 2.36
N ALA A 241 -5.48 -0.71 2.58
CA ALA A 241 -4.11 -0.74 2.04
C ALA A 241 -3.32 -1.93 2.61
N ALA A 242 -3.38 -2.14 3.93
CA ALA A 242 -2.71 -3.26 4.58
C ALA A 242 -3.19 -4.62 4.04
N GLY A 243 -4.51 -4.83 3.94
CA GLY A 243 -5.05 -6.07 3.40
C GLY A 243 -4.80 -6.27 1.91
N THR A 244 -4.70 -5.19 1.13
CA THR A 244 -4.26 -5.28 -0.28
C THR A 244 -2.79 -5.71 -0.39
N PHE A 245 -1.89 -5.22 0.47
CA PHE A 245 -0.50 -5.68 0.48
C PHE A 245 -0.36 -7.14 0.91
N VAL A 246 -1.15 -7.59 1.90
CA VAL A 246 -1.21 -9.01 2.31
C VAL A 246 -1.69 -9.87 1.14
N TYR A 247 -2.77 -9.47 0.47
CA TYR A 247 -3.28 -10.18 -0.71
C TYR A 247 -2.22 -10.26 -1.83
N LEU A 248 -1.52 -9.15 -2.11
CA LEU A 248 -0.46 -9.10 -3.12
C LEU A 248 0.68 -10.07 -2.77
N ARG A 249 1.14 -10.08 -1.52
CA ARG A 249 2.20 -10.98 -1.04
C ARG A 249 1.82 -12.45 -1.22
N ASP A 250 0.60 -12.81 -0.83
CA ASP A 250 0.16 -14.21 -0.79
C ASP A 250 -0.17 -14.75 -2.18
N ARG A 251 -0.58 -13.90 -3.14
CA ARG A 251 -0.98 -14.31 -4.49
C ARG A 251 0.10 -14.12 -5.56
N PHE A 252 1.11 -13.27 -5.33
CA PHE A 252 2.15 -12.92 -6.31
C PHE A 252 3.56 -13.14 -5.74
N SER A 253 3.83 -14.36 -5.27
CA SER A 253 5.04 -14.71 -4.49
C SER A 253 6.38 -14.60 -5.24
N HIS A 254 6.37 -14.59 -6.57
CA HIS A 254 7.57 -14.53 -7.41
C HIS A 254 7.68 -13.17 -8.14
N ALA A 255 7.36 -12.09 -7.44
CA ALA A 255 7.45 -10.76 -8.02
C ALA A 255 8.90 -10.43 -8.41
N PRO A 256 9.13 -9.78 -9.56
CA PRO A 256 10.48 -9.49 -10.05
C PRO A 256 11.09 -8.20 -9.49
N SER A 257 10.29 -7.33 -8.85
CA SER A 257 10.73 -6.04 -8.29
C SER A 257 10.80 -6.07 -6.77
N MET A 258 11.68 -5.25 -6.17
CA MET A 258 11.91 -5.22 -4.72
C MET A 258 10.69 -4.72 -3.93
N ASP A 259 9.94 -3.76 -4.48
CA ASP A 259 8.72 -3.21 -3.86
C ASP A 259 7.60 -4.24 -3.67
N MET A 260 7.61 -5.33 -4.43
CA MET A 260 6.63 -6.40 -4.38
C MET A 260 7.17 -7.68 -3.72
N GLN A 261 8.36 -7.64 -3.12
CA GLN A 261 8.89 -8.79 -2.37
C GLN A 261 8.12 -9.00 -1.06
N PRO A 262 8.01 -10.25 -0.56
CA PRO A 262 7.25 -10.55 0.65
C PRO A 262 7.66 -9.74 1.88
N HIS A 263 8.96 -9.52 2.09
CA HIS A 263 9.48 -8.74 3.21
C HIS A 263 9.06 -7.27 3.12
N THR A 264 9.16 -6.68 1.92
CA THR A 264 8.72 -5.30 1.66
C THR A 264 7.23 -5.14 1.87
N LEU A 265 6.42 -6.02 1.28
CA LEU A 265 4.95 -5.96 1.41
C LEU A 265 4.49 -6.17 2.85
N THR A 266 5.15 -7.05 3.60
CA THR A 266 4.85 -7.25 5.02
C THR A 266 5.20 -6.00 5.83
N MET A 267 6.34 -5.36 5.55
CA MET A 267 6.73 -4.10 6.20
C MET A 267 5.74 -2.97 5.87
N LEU A 268 5.35 -2.82 4.60
CA LEU A 268 4.36 -1.81 4.19
C LEU A 268 3.00 -2.07 4.84
N GLY A 269 2.57 -3.33 4.95
CA GLY A 269 1.37 -3.71 5.69
C GLY A 269 1.42 -3.28 7.16
N HIS A 270 2.53 -3.55 7.86
CA HIS A 270 2.71 -3.14 9.26
C HIS A 270 2.72 -1.61 9.42
N LEU A 271 3.36 -0.88 8.49
CA LEU A 271 3.33 0.58 8.48
C LEU A 271 1.89 1.12 8.36
N MET A 272 1.06 0.52 7.49
CA MET A 272 -0.33 0.93 7.33
C MET A 272 -1.15 0.65 8.59
N LEU A 273 -0.94 -0.52 9.21
CA LEU A 273 -1.58 -0.88 10.47
C LEU A 273 -1.17 0.08 11.61
N ALA A 274 0.10 0.43 11.74
CA ALA A 274 0.55 1.41 12.73
C ALA A 274 -0.11 2.79 12.53
N GLN A 275 -0.24 3.25 11.28
CA GLN A 275 -0.96 4.50 10.96
C GLN A 275 -2.46 4.43 11.23
N ALA A 276 -3.08 3.26 11.03
CA ALA A 276 -4.48 3.05 11.40
C ALA A 276 -4.67 3.12 12.92
N GLN A 277 -3.78 2.50 13.71
CA GLN A 277 -3.83 2.58 15.17
C GLN A 277 -3.58 4.00 15.67
N GLU A 278 -2.66 4.73 15.05
CA GLU A 278 -2.46 6.16 15.32
C GLU A 278 -3.78 6.94 15.17
N CYS A 279 -4.56 6.65 14.13
CA CYS A 279 -5.88 7.26 13.94
C CYS A 279 -6.89 6.84 15.04
N VAL A 280 -6.82 5.61 15.56
CA VAL A 280 -7.66 5.17 16.69
C VAL A 280 -7.33 5.98 17.95
N PHE A 281 -6.04 6.18 18.24
CA PHE A 281 -5.61 7.06 19.32
C PHE A 281 -6.08 8.50 19.15
N GLU A 282 -5.97 9.06 17.92
CA GLU A 282 -6.48 10.40 17.60
C GLU A 282 -8.00 10.48 17.83
N LYS A 283 -8.75 9.42 17.51
CA LYS A 283 -10.21 9.36 17.77
C LYS A 283 -10.52 9.47 19.25
N GLN A 284 -9.78 8.77 20.09
CA GLN A 284 -9.99 8.73 21.53
C GLN A 284 -9.62 10.04 22.22
N THR A 285 -8.67 10.79 21.66
CA THR A 285 -8.19 12.06 22.23
C THR A 285 -8.85 13.28 21.58
N LEU A 286 -9.73 13.08 20.59
CA LEU A 286 -10.42 14.15 19.89
C LEU A 286 -11.34 14.92 20.84
N GLY A 287 -11.09 16.23 21.01
CA GLY A 287 -11.84 17.09 21.92
C GLY A 287 -11.34 17.06 23.38
N GLY A 288 -10.23 16.37 23.65
CA GLY A 288 -9.65 16.23 24.98
C GLY A 288 -9.92 14.86 25.61
N VAL A 289 -9.15 14.54 26.65
CA VAL A 289 -9.34 13.31 27.44
C VAL A 289 -10.24 13.64 28.62
N GLN A 290 -11.25 12.80 28.85
CA GLN A 290 -12.11 12.94 30.03
C GLN A 290 -11.33 12.69 31.32
N ASP A 291 -11.64 13.46 32.35
CA ASP A 291 -10.98 13.31 33.66
C ASP A 291 -11.18 11.91 34.23
N GLY A 292 -10.24 11.52 35.11
CA GLY A 292 -10.27 10.27 35.86
C GLY A 292 -9.20 9.27 35.42
N LEU A 293 -8.67 8.54 36.41
CA LEU A 293 -7.59 7.57 36.24
C LEU A 293 -7.88 6.59 35.10
N GLN A 294 -9.06 5.96 35.09
CA GLN A 294 -9.39 4.95 34.08
C GLN A 294 -9.31 5.51 32.64
N ASN A 295 -9.89 6.68 32.37
CA ASN A 295 -9.87 7.29 31.04
C ASN A 295 -8.43 7.62 30.60
N CYS A 296 -7.62 8.15 31.52
CA CYS A 296 -6.21 8.43 31.27
C CYS A 296 -5.41 7.16 30.99
N LEU A 297 -5.64 6.07 31.74
CA LEU A 297 -4.98 4.79 31.52
C LEU A 297 -5.38 4.14 30.20
N GLU A 298 -6.65 4.24 29.80
CA GLU A 298 -7.09 3.75 28.51
C GLU A 298 -6.39 4.48 27.35
N VAL A 299 -6.23 5.80 27.43
CA VAL A 299 -5.47 6.59 26.45
C VAL A 299 -3.98 6.24 26.49
N ALA A 300 -3.42 6.03 27.69
CA ALA A 300 -2.04 5.63 27.86
C ALA A 300 -1.74 4.27 27.22
N HIS A 301 -2.62 3.28 27.44
CA HIS A 301 -2.49 1.95 26.86
C HIS A 301 -2.62 1.97 25.32
N GLU A 302 -3.52 2.80 24.81
CA GLU A 302 -3.70 3.01 23.37
C GLU A 302 -2.43 3.64 22.75
N ALA A 303 -1.88 4.68 23.37
CA ALA A 303 -0.60 5.29 22.96
C ALA A 303 0.56 4.28 23.00
N ALA A 304 0.63 3.43 24.04
CA ALA A 304 1.63 2.37 24.14
C ALA A 304 1.46 1.33 23.01
N GLN A 305 0.21 1.02 22.61
CA GLN A 305 -0.07 0.13 21.48
C GLN A 305 0.37 0.73 20.15
N VAL A 306 0.13 2.03 19.91
CA VAL A 306 0.65 2.74 18.72
C VAL A 306 2.18 2.72 18.69
N SER A 307 2.82 3.01 19.82
CA SER A 307 4.28 2.95 19.95
C SER A 307 4.85 1.57 19.60
N LYS A 308 4.23 0.50 20.11
CA LYS A 308 4.63 -0.88 19.84
C LYS A 308 4.62 -1.19 18.34
N LEU A 309 3.52 -0.87 17.66
CA LEU A 309 3.38 -1.14 16.22
C LEU A 309 4.40 -0.36 15.39
N TYR A 310 4.68 0.89 15.74
CA TYR A 310 5.75 1.66 15.08
C TYR A 310 7.14 1.12 15.38
N ASN A 311 7.42 0.66 16.60
CA ASN A 311 8.70 0.03 16.95
C ASN A 311 8.92 -1.28 16.16
N GLU A 312 7.89 -2.11 16.02
CA GLU A 312 7.93 -3.32 15.19
C GLU A 312 8.19 -2.96 13.72
N THR A 313 7.49 -1.95 13.20
CA THR A 313 7.71 -1.44 11.84
C THR A 313 9.15 -0.92 11.66
N HIS A 314 9.68 -0.18 12.63
CA HIS A 314 11.05 0.34 12.61
C HIS A 314 12.09 -0.80 12.53
N LYS A 315 11.90 -1.86 13.32
CA LYS A 315 12.77 -3.05 13.30
C LYS A 315 12.77 -3.72 11.92
N MET A 316 11.60 -3.82 11.28
CA MET A 316 11.49 -4.36 9.93
C MET A 316 12.20 -3.48 8.90
N MET A 317 11.98 -2.16 8.95
CA MET A 317 12.63 -1.21 8.04
C MET A 317 14.15 -1.17 8.23
N SER A 318 14.63 -1.39 9.45
CA SER A 318 16.07 -1.38 9.79
C SER A 318 16.75 -2.74 9.58
N SER A 319 16.02 -3.75 9.12
CA SER A 319 16.57 -5.06 8.78
C SER A 319 17.62 -4.96 7.67
N THR A 320 18.56 -5.90 7.63
CA THR A 320 19.64 -5.91 6.63
C THR A 320 19.12 -5.97 5.20
N GLN A 321 17.93 -6.51 4.97
CA GLN A 321 17.31 -6.60 3.65
C GLN A 321 16.66 -5.29 3.18
N LEU A 322 16.21 -4.43 4.11
CA LEU A 322 15.37 -3.27 3.78
C LEU A 322 16.02 -1.92 4.10
N LYS A 323 17.01 -1.87 4.99
CA LYS A 323 17.61 -0.62 5.49
C LYS A 323 18.11 0.31 4.38
N ASP A 324 18.76 -0.25 3.36
CA ASP A 324 19.32 0.54 2.24
C ASP A 324 18.32 0.74 1.10
N TYR A 325 17.14 0.12 1.20
CA TYR A 325 16.07 0.19 0.21
C TYR A 325 14.98 1.19 0.59
N VAL A 326 14.63 1.27 1.88
CA VAL A 326 13.60 2.18 2.41
C VAL A 326 14.19 3.59 2.58
N PRO A 327 13.45 4.66 2.23
CA PRO A 327 13.91 6.03 2.48
C PRO A 327 14.27 6.27 3.95
N PHE A 328 15.47 6.78 4.21
CA PHE A 328 15.94 7.07 5.58
C PHE A 328 15.01 7.98 6.37
N SER A 329 14.32 8.90 5.69
CA SER A 329 13.30 9.77 6.27
C SER A 329 12.11 9.01 6.85
N TRP A 330 11.70 7.91 6.21
CA TRP A 330 10.60 7.06 6.69
C TRP A 330 11.03 6.29 7.93
N ILE A 331 12.24 5.71 7.90
CA ILE A 331 12.83 5.02 9.07
C ILE A 331 12.89 5.98 10.26
N SER A 332 13.39 7.20 10.03
CA SER A 332 13.47 8.25 11.05
C SER A 332 12.08 8.66 11.55
N MET A 333 11.11 8.87 10.66
CA MET A 333 9.75 9.26 11.05
C MET A 333 9.07 8.20 11.90
N VAL A 334 9.19 6.93 11.52
CA VAL A 334 8.63 5.80 12.28
C VAL A 334 9.28 5.69 13.66
N LEU A 335 10.60 5.92 13.76
CA LEU A 335 11.29 5.95 15.06
C LEU A 335 10.79 7.11 15.95
N VAL A 336 10.70 8.32 15.38
CA VAL A 336 10.18 9.50 16.10
C VAL A 336 8.75 9.25 16.57
N LYS A 337 7.88 8.70 15.72
CA LYS A 337 6.51 8.33 16.11
C LYS A 337 6.49 7.29 17.23
N SER A 338 7.31 6.24 17.12
CA SER A 338 7.43 5.22 18.18
C SER A 338 7.78 5.84 19.52
N GLN A 339 8.76 6.74 19.56
CA GLN A 339 9.19 7.42 20.78
C GLN A 339 8.13 8.41 21.29
N HIS A 340 7.53 9.19 20.39
CA HIS A 340 6.48 10.15 20.71
C HIS A 340 5.25 9.51 21.37
N TYR A 341 4.73 8.42 20.79
CA TYR A 341 3.58 7.73 21.38
C TYR A 341 3.92 7.01 22.68
N ARG A 342 5.16 6.56 22.87
CA ARG A 342 5.60 6.04 24.17
C ARG A 342 5.70 7.14 25.23
N ALA A 343 6.21 8.31 24.86
CA ALA A 343 6.20 9.47 25.75
C ALA A 343 4.77 9.88 26.12
N LEU A 344 3.83 9.86 25.16
CA LEU A 344 2.41 10.10 25.45
C LEU A 344 1.82 9.04 26.39
N SER A 345 2.19 7.77 26.26
CA SER A 345 1.71 6.74 27.21
C SER A 345 2.19 7.02 28.63
N HIS A 346 3.44 7.46 28.81
CA HIS A 346 3.95 7.87 30.11
C HIS A 346 3.26 9.16 30.61
N TYR A 347 3.06 10.16 29.75
CA TYR A 347 2.35 11.40 30.10
C TYR A 347 0.93 11.13 30.62
N TYR A 348 0.10 10.38 29.88
CA TYR A 348 -1.27 10.11 30.32
C TYR A 348 -1.32 9.20 31.56
N THR A 349 -0.34 8.31 31.73
CA THR A 349 -0.18 7.56 32.99
C THR A 349 0.06 8.53 34.16
N ALA A 350 0.97 9.49 34.00
CA ALA A 350 1.25 10.48 35.04
C ALA A 350 0.04 11.35 35.36
N VAL A 351 -0.65 11.88 34.35
CA VAL A 351 -1.87 12.67 34.53
C VAL A 351 -2.92 11.87 35.30
N GLY A 352 -3.14 10.61 34.92
CA GLY A 352 -4.08 9.74 35.63
C GLY A 352 -3.69 9.50 37.09
N LEU A 353 -2.40 9.32 37.38
CA LEU A 353 -1.89 9.13 38.75
C LEU A 353 -2.05 10.38 39.62
N LEU A 354 -1.68 11.55 39.07
CA LEU A 354 -1.64 12.84 39.77
C LEU A 354 -3.04 13.43 39.99
N ASP A 355 -3.91 13.34 38.98
CA ASP A 355 -5.26 13.89 39.06
C ASP A 355 -6.23 12.94 39.80
N GLN A 356 -5.77 11.75 40.24
CA GLN A 356 -6.55 10.84 41.04
C GLN A 356 -6.72 11.35 42.48
N LYS A 357 -7.78 12.14 42.67
CA LYS A 357 -8.26 12.66 43.95
C LYS A 357 -9.13 11.61 44.64
N ASP A 358 -8.47 10.67 45.32
CA ASP A 358 -9.05 9.68 46.25
C ASP A 358 -10.48 9.20 45.92
N SER A 359 -10.62 8.39 44.88
CA SER A 359 -11.77 7.48 44.85
C SER A 359 -11.62 6.51 46.03
N ASN A 360 -12.56 6.54 46.97
CA ASN A 360 -12.59 5.68 48.17
C ASN A 360 -12.64 4.15 47.86
N ASN A 361 -12.64 3.76 46.59
CA ASN A 361 -12.66 2.36 46.17
C ASN A 361 -11.23 1.84 45.93
N VAL A 362 -10.61 1.38 47.02
CA VAL A 362 -9.25 0.81 47.04
C VAL A 362 -9.13 -0.42 46.12
N GLU A 363 -10.18 -1.24 45.99
CA GLU A 363 -10.18 -2.42 45.12
C GLU A 363 -10.13 -2.05 43.63
N LEU A 364 -10.89 -1.03 43.22
CA LEU A 364 -10.85 -0.50 41.86
C LEU A 364 -9.47 0.07 41.52
N LEU A 365 -8.89 0.83 42.44
CA LEU A 365 -7.54 1.39 42.28
C LEU A 365 -6.49 0.29 42.15
N ALA A 366 -6.52 -0.71 43.04
CA ALA A 366 -5.61 -1.84 42.99
C ALA A 366 -5.73 -2.62 41.66
N GLY A 367 -6.95 -2.80 41.15
CA GLY A 367 -7.20 -3.39 39.84
C GLY A 367 -6.58 -2.57 38.70
N LEU A 368 -6.85 -1.26 38.65
CA LEU A 368 -6.30 -0.36 37.62
C LEU A 368 -4.76 -0.28 37.66
N PHE A 369 -4.15 -0.29 38.86
CA PHE A 369 -2.70 -0.31 39.01
C PHE A 369 -2.07 -1.65 38.60
N SER A 370 -2.75 -2.77 38.86
CA SER A 370 -2.29 -4.08 38.40
C SER A 370 -2.27 -4.19 36.87
N GLU A 371 -3.12 -3.43 36.18
CA GLU A 371 -3.19 -3.39 34.72
C GLU A 371 -2.26 -2.37 34.07
N LEU A 372 -1.55 -1.56 34.85
CA LEU A 372 -0.78 -0.43 34.35
C LEU A 372 0.47 -0.83 33.53
N TYR A 373 1.10 -1.96 33.89
CA TYR A 373 2.39 -2.38 33.36
C TYR A 373 2.35 -3.80 32.79
N LEU A 374 3.26 -4.09 31.86
CA LEU A 374 3.55 -5.46 31.40
C LEU A 374 4.42 -6.17 32.43
N ASP A 375 3.87 -7.16 33.15
CA ASP A 375 4.55 -8.04 34.14
C ASP A 375 5.57 -7.33 35.05
N SER A 376 5.18 -7.07 36.30
CA SER A 376 5.92 -6.33 37.35
C SER A 376 7.24 -6.98 37.84
N SER A 377 7.83 -7.91 37.10
CA SER A 377 8.98 -8.72 37.54
C SER A 377 10.34 -7.99 37.49
N SER A 378 10.45 -6.83 36.82
CA SER A 378 11.75 -6.19 36.53
C SER A 378 11.96 -4.77 37.08
N SER A 379 10.98 -4.18 37.76
CA SER A 379 11.07 -2.79 38.27
C SER A 379 11.14 -2.73 39.79
N THR A 380 12.01 -1.86 40.31
CA THR A 380 12.20 -1.62 41.76
C THR A 380 11.01 -0.90 42.40
N LEU A 381 10.12 -0.28 41.61
CA LEU A 381 8.96 0.50 42.06
C LEU A 381 7.65 -0.30 42.18
N THR A 382 7.56 -1.53 41.66
CA THR A 382 6.26 -2.21 41.42
C THR A 382 5.91 -3.33 42.39
N THR A 383 6.52 -3.40 43.57
CA THR A 383 6.15 -4.46 44.53
C THR A 383 4.80 -4.19 45.20
N HIS A 384 4.35 -2.93 45.24
CA HIS A 384 3.07 -2.54 45.86
C HIS A 384 2.32 -1.51 45.00
N SER A 385 0.98 -1.65 44.95
CA SER A 385 0.07 -0.71 44.30
C SER A 385 0.15 0.66 44.99
N PRO A 386 0.33 1.79 44.27
CA PRO A 386 0.46 3.13 44.87
C PRO A 386 -0.88 3.59 45.46
N THR A 387 -1.12 3.21 46.72
CA THR A 387 -2.40 3.43 47.40
C THR A 387 -2.46 4.81 48.05
N LYS A 388 -1.30 5.37 48.41
CA LYS A 388 -1.20 6.72 48.99
C LYS A 388 -0.99 7.78 47.93
N GLU A 389 -1.46 8.99 48.20
CA GLU A 389 -1.27 10.15 47.33
C GLU A 389 0.22 10.42 47.07
N GLU A 390 1.06 10.39 48.11
CA GLU A 390 2.51 10.58 48.00
C GLU A 390 3.17 9.58 47.03
N GLU A 391 2.80 8.29 47.14
CA GLU A 391 3.31 7.23 46.24
C GLU A 391 2.88 7.47 44.78
N ARG A 392 1.63 7.93 44.57
CA ARG A 392 1.12 8.28 43.23
C ARG A 392 1.83 9.51 42.68
N THR A 393 2.11 10.50 43.51
CA THR A 393 2.83 11.72 43.11
C THR A 393 4.26 11.40 42.71
N THR A 394 5.01 10.62 43.50
CA THR A 394 6.36 10.18 43.14
C THR A 394 6.36 9.40 41.82
N LEU A 395 5.44 8.46 41.65
CA LEU A 395 5.33 7.68 40.42
C LEU A 395 4.92 8.55 39.21
N GLY A 396 4.01 9.49 39.41
CA GLY A 396 3.59 10.47 38.41
C GLY A 396 4.75 11.34 37.94
N LYS A 397 5.56 11.88 38.88
CA LYS A 397 6.80 12.62 38.57
C LYS A 397 7.76 11.79 37.73
N ALA A 398 8.00 10.53 38.10
CA ALA A 398 8.88 9.64 37.36
C ALA A 398 8.38 9.38 35.93
N HIS A 399 7.06 9.21 35.74
CA HIS A 399 6.46 9.08 34.41
C HIS A 399 6.55 10.36 33.57
N LEU A 400 6.36 11.55 34.16
CA LEU A 400 6.55 12.83 33.46
C LEU A 400 7.99 13.01 33.00
N ARG A 401 8.96 12.66 33.85
CA ARG A 401 10.39 12.68 33.50
C ARG A 401 10.69 11.78 32.30
N GLU A 402 10.21 10.54 32.33
CA GLU A 402 10.39 9.61 31.20
C GLU A 402 9.75 10.19 29.92
N ALA A 403 8.54 10.75 30.01
CA ALA A 403 7.89 11.39 28.87
C ALA A 403 8.73 12.54 28.28
N MET A 404 9.30 13.41 29.12
CA MET A 404 10.18 14.50 28.69
C MET A 404 11.43 13.99 27.97
N ILE A 405 12.17 13.04 28.57
CA ILE A 405 13.38 12.44 27.97
C ILE A 405 13.06 11.84 26.60
N MET A 406 11.96 11.08 26.51
CA MET A 406 11.55 10.45 25.26
C MET A 406 11.14 11.46 24.18
N HIS A 407 10.48 12.57 24.53
CA HIS A 407 10.19 13.64 23.57
C HIS A 407 11.44 14.42 23.16
N GLU A 408 12.40 14.65 24.06
CA GLU A 408 13.71 15.25 23.72
C GLU A 408 14.47 14.39 22.71
N ASP A 409 14.52 13.09 22.94
CA ASP A 409 15.11 12.14 21.99
C ASP A 409 14.37 12.12 20.65
N SER A 410 13.04 12.18 20.68
CA SER A 410 12.21 12.26 19.48
C SER A 410 12.54 13.53 18.67
N MET A 411 12.66 14.68 19.32
CA MET A 411 13.04 15.95 18.71
C MET A 411 14.48 15.93 18.17
N ARG A 412 15.40 15.26 18.87
CA ARG A 412 16.78 15.06 18.41
C ARG A 412 16.83 14.22 17.12
N VAL A 413 16.14 13.07 17.08
CA VAL A 413 16.06 12.22 15.89
C VAL A 413 15.40 12.98 14.73
N HIS A 414 14.32 13.72 15.00
CA HIS A 414 13.66 14.59 14.02
C HIS A 414 14.64 15.60 13.41
N THR A 415 15.41 16.29 14.25
CA THR A 415 16.36 17.33 13.84
C THR A 415 17.54 16.77 13.04
N LEU A 416 17.99 15.55 13.32
CA LEU A 416 19.07 14.90 12.56
C LEU A 416 18.66 14.56 11.12
N CYS A 417 17.37 14.31 10.86
CA CYS A 417 16.89 13.97 9.52
C CYS A 417 16.55 15.21 8.66
N LYS A 418 17.28 15.39 7.55
CA LYS A 418 17.10 16.52 6.62
C LYS A 418 15.68 16.71 6.12
N GLN A 419 14.96 15.61 5.85
CA GLN A 419 13.60 15.69 5.31
C GLN A 419 12.57 15.99 6.40
N LEU A 420 12.77 15.48 7.62
CA LEU A 420 11.87 15.77 8.75
C LEU A 420 11.94 17.23 9.18
N ARG A 421 13.12 17.86 9.13
CA ARG A 421 13.28 19.31 9.37
C ARG A 421 12.42 20.21 8.47
N LYS A 422 11.86 19.69 7.38
CA LYS A 422 10.94 20.44 6.50
C LYS A 422 9.47 20.33 6.95
N ILE A 423 9.20 19.54 7.99
CA ILE A 423 7.86 19.26 8.51
C ILE A 423 7.68 20.00 9.83
N ASP A 424 7.55 21.32 9.74
CA ASP A 424 7.44 22.20 10.90
C ASP A 424 6.29 21.81 11.84
N THR A 425 5.17 21.36 11.28
CA THR A 425 4.01 20.88 12.04
C THR A 425 4.37 19.70 12.95
N PHE A 426 5.23 18.78 12.50
CA PHE A 426 5.60 17.64 13.32
C PHE A 426 6.53 18.06 14.47
N GLN A 427 7.48 18.95 14.19
CA GLN A 427 8.34 19.53 15.21
C GLN A 427 7.53 20.28 16.27
N GLU A 428 6.53 21.05 15.86
CA GLU A 428 5.66 21.80 16.76
C GLU A 428 4.85 20.87 17.66
N ILE A 429 4.28 19.78 17.13
CA ILE A 429 3.55 18.78 17.91
C ILE A 429 4.45 18.15 18.98
N LEU A 430 5.69 17.77 18.60
CA LEU A 430 6.65 17.20 19.55
C LEU A 430 6.99 18.19 20.67
N LYS A 431 7.22 19.46 20.31
CA LYS A 431 7.52 20.51 21.27
C LYS A 431 6.34 20.78 22.21
N GLN A 432 5.13 20.92 21.69
CA GLN A 432 3.94 21.12 22.52
C GLN A 432 3.68 19.94 23.46
N ALA A 433 3.98 18.71 23.05
CA ALA A 433 3.84 17.54 23.91
C ALA A 433 4.91 17.51 25.03
N HIS A 434 6.15 17.91 24.72
CA HIS A 434 7.21 18.10 25.71
C HIS A 434 6.86 19.22 26.70
N ASP A 435 6.50 20.41 26.21
CA ASP A 435 6.17 21.59 27.02
C ASP A 435 5.01 21.29 27.99
N ARG A 436 4.01 20.49 27.58
CA ARG A 436 2.93 20.01 28.47
C ARG A 436 3.44 19.13 29.60
N SER A 437 4.38 18.22 29.31
CA SER A 437 4.97 17.34 30.31
C SER A 437 5.84 18.13 31.28
N LEU A 438 6.64 19.07 30.75
CA LEU A 438 7.50 19.97 31.53
C LEU A 438 6.70 20.88 32.46
N SER A 439 5.66 21.54 31.94
CA SER A 439 4.79 22.41 32.75
C SER A 439 4.16 21.63 33.90
N ARG A 440 3.65 20.42 33.64
CA ARG A 440 3.07 19.58 34.69
C ARG A 440 4.09 19.08 35.70
N PHE A 441 5.33 18.86 35.29
CA PHE A 441 6.40 18.45 36.19
C PHE A 441 6.83 19.60 37.11
N ALA A 442 6.99 20.81 36.56
CA ALA A 442 7.38 22.00 37.29
C ALA A 442 6.36 22.41 38.38
N ASP A 443 5.07 22.16 38.15
CA ASP A 443 4.01 22.40 39.15
C ASP A 443 4.16 21.52 40.41
N LEU A 444 4.99 20.46 40.35
CA LEU A 444 5.17 19.46 41.41
C LEU A 444 6.55 19.54 42.09
N GLU A 445 7.47 20.39 41.63
CA GLU A 445 8.83 20.47 42.19
C GLU A 445 8.82 21.00 43.64
N GLU A 446 9.40 20.21 44.56
CA GLU A 446 9.67 20.60 45.96
C GLU A 446 11.19 20.48 46.23
N GLU A 447 11.71 21.23 47.21
CA GLU A 447 13.17 21.42 47.43
C GLU A 447 13.97 20.12 47.75
N ASP A 448 13.32 18.98 48.05
CA ASP A 448 13.94 17.73 48.54
C ASP A 448 13.83 16.51 47.58
N ASP A 449 13.70 16.72 46.26
CA ASP A 449 13.44 15.65 45.26
C ASP A 449 14.67 14.84 44.78
N PHE A 450 15.75 14.77 45.57
CA PHE A 450 17.01 14.06 45.21
C PHE A 450 16.87 12.55 44.92
N SER A 451 15.75 11.93 45.27
CA SER A 451 15.50 10.49 45.11
C SER A 451 15.00 10.07 43.71
N LEU A 452 14.57 11.03 42.88
CA LEU A 452 14.02 10.78 41.54
C LEU A 452 15.07 10.43 40.48
N ASP A 453 16.35 10.76 40.70
CA ASP A 453 17.44 10.60 39.72
C ASP A 453 17.85 9.15 39.41
N LEU A 454 17.43 8.19 40.23
CA LEU A 454 17.78 6.76 40.08
C LEU A 454 16.56 5.87 39.79
N GLN A 455 15.36 6.43 39.67
CA GLN A 455 14.13 5.68 39.49
C GLN A 455 13.87 5.37 38.01
N THR A 456 13.76 4.08 37.69
CA THR A 456 13.34 3.62 36.35
C THR A 456 11.86 3.26 36.38
N VAL A 457 11.07 3.86 35.48
CA VAL A 457 9.65 3.54 35.37
C VAL A 457 9.44 2.26 34.54
N PRO A 458 8.50 1.39 34.92
CA PRO A 458 8.20 0.19 34.14
C PRO A 458 7.52 0.54 32.80
N VAL A 459 7.54 -0.43 31.88
CA VAL A 459 6.90 -0.27 30.57
C VAL A 459 5.38 -0.32 30.72
N VAL A 460 4.71 0.76 30.32
CA VAL A 460 3.25 0.85 30.29
C VAL A 460 2.65 -0.25 29.42
N LYS A 461 1.60 -0.91 29.90
CA LYS A 461 0.91 -1.97 29.17
C LYS A 461 0.35 -1.42 27.86
N HIS A 462 0.54 -2.15 26.77
CA HIS A 462 -0.07 -1.84 25.48
C HIS A 462 -1.41 -2.57 25.34
N SER A 463 -2.49 -1.85 25.08
CA SER A 463 -3.83 -2.42 24.86
C SER A 463 -4.65 -1.47 23.99
N THR A 464 -5.63 -2.02 23.26
CA THR A 464 -6.54 -1.21 22.45
C THR A 464 -7.98 -1.69 22.59
N LYS A 465 -8.93 -0.74 22.60
CA LYS A 465 -10.37 -1.04 22.53
C LYS A 465 -10.86 -1.30 21.11
N GLN A 466 -10.16 -0.77 20.10
CA GLN A 466 -10.49 -0.95 18.69
C GLN A 466 -9.29 -1.57 17.98
N ALA A 467 -9.32 -2.90 17.85
CA ALA A 467 -8.32 -3.63 17.10
C ALA A 467 -8.44 -3.32 15.60
N ILE A 468 -7.34 -2.85 15.02
CA ILE A 468 -7.18 -2.72 13.58
C ILE A 468 -7.13 -4.10 12.91
N LYS A 469 -7.59 -4.16 11.66
CA LYS A 469 -7.59 -5.39 10.86
C LYS A 469 -7.10 -5.16 9.44
N THR A 470 -6.64 -6.21 8.79
CA THR A 470 -6.37 -6.21 7.36
C THR A 470 -7.67 -6.48 6.60
N ILE A 471 -8.04 -5.60 5.67
CA ILE A 471 -9.25 -5.79 4.84
C ILE A 471 -8.82 -6.16 3.42
N PRO A 472 -9.13 -7.37 2.93
CA PRO A 472 -8.73 -7.79 1.59
C PRO A 472 -9.50 -7.00 0.52
N PRO A 473 -8.93 -6.87 -0.70
CA PRO A 473 -9.59 -6.20 -1.81
C PRO A 473 -10.90 -6.89 -2.21
N ASP A 474 -11.97 -6.11 -2.35
CA ASP A 474 -13.28 -6.60 -2.81
C ASP A 474 -13.44 -6.38 -4.32
N PHE A 475 -13.04 -7.39 -5.09
CA PHE A 475 -13.18 -7.39 -6.55
C PHE A 475 -14.63 -7.43 -7.02
N ALA A 476 -15.54 -8.00 -6.23
CA ALA A 476 -16.93 -8.21 -6.61
C ALA A 476 -17.74 -6.90 -6.62
N LYS A 477 -17.31 -5.90 -5.85
CA LYS A 477 -17.87 -4.55 -5.86
C LYS A 477 -17.67 -3.82 -7.19
N HIS A 478 -16.63 -4.18 -7.95
CA HIS A 478 -16.21 -3.47 -9.17
C HIS A 478 -16.36 -4.34 -10.43
N LYS A 479 -17.55 -4.91 -10.64
CA LYS A 479 -17.82 -5.79 -11.79
C LYS A 479 -17.59 -5.06 -13.11
N VAL A 480 -17.07 -5.81 -14.07
CA VAL A 480 -16.82 -5.35 -15.44
C VAL A 480 -17.36 -6.39 -16.40
N ARG A 481 -17.80 -5.90 -17.56
CA ARG A 481 -18.20 -6.74 -18.69
C ARG A 481 -16.97 -7.04 -19.53
N ASP A 482 -16.85 -8.28 -20.01
CA ASP A 482 -15.79 -8.67 -20.92
C ASP A 482 -15.83 -7.83 -22.20
N LEU A 483 -14.73 -7.13 -22.51
CA LEU A 483 -14.65 -6.28 -23.69
C LEU A 483 -14.75 -7.11 -24.96
N PHE A 484 -14.21 -8.33 -24.94
CA PHE A 484 -14.10 -9.22 -26.10
C PHE A 484 -15.12 -10.35 -26.07
N GLU A 485 -16.25 -10.15 -25.38
CA GLU A 485 -17.36 -11.12 -25.35
C GLU A 485 -17.88 -11.48 -26.75
N LYS A 486 -17.71 -10.60 -27.74
CA LYS A 486 -18.09 -10.83 -29.15
C LYS A 486 -17.28 -11.95 -29.81
N LEU A 487 -16.10 -12.30 -29.30
CA LEU A 487 -15.37 -13.50 -29.73
C LEU A 487 -16.12 -14.79 -29.34
N GLY A 488 -17.13 -14.67 -28.49
CA GLY A 488 -17.85 -15.78 -27.94
C GLY A 488 -17.45 -16.10 -26.50
N PRO A 489 -18.06 -17.12 -25.90
CA PRO A 489 -18.07 -17.25 -24.46
C PRO A 489 -16.76 -17.83 -23.93
N ILE A 490 -16.26 -17.25 -22.84
CA ILE A 490 -14.88 -17.44 -22.34
C ILE A 490 -14.53 -18.88 -21.94
N ALA A 491 -15.52 -19.72 -21.62
CA ALA A 491 -15.27 -21.12 -21.33
C ALA A 491 -14.79 -21.90 -22.57
N ILE A 492 -15.21 -21.42 -23.73
CA ILE A 492 -14.94 -22.02 -25.04
C ILE A 492 -13.87 -21.17 -25.74
N PHE A 493 -14.16 -19.90 -26.04
CA PHE A 493 -13.27 -18.98 -26.75
C PHE A 493 -12.24 -18.37 -25.81
N SER A 494 -11.23 -19.19 -25.47
CA SER A 494 -10.10 -18.82 -24.63
C SER A 494 -8.77 -19.20 -25.27
N ALA A 495 -7.71 -18.57 -24.80
CA ALA A 495 -6.33 -18.88 -25.19
C ALA A 495 -5.89 -20.29 -24.78
N LYS A 496 -6.60 -20.93 -23.83
CA LYS A 496 -6.26 -22.29 -23.39
C LYS A 496 -6.69 -23.38 -24.38
N ASN A 497 -7.69 -23.08 -25.20
CA ASN A 497 -8.27 -24.04 -26.13
C ASN A 497 -7.62 -23.85 -27.50
N HIS A 498 -7.29 -24.95 -28.16
CA HIS A 498 -6.72 -24.96 -29.49
C HIS A 498 -7.83 -25.18 -30.51
N TRP A 499 -7.82 -24.38 -31.56
CA TRP A 499 -8.84 -24.40 -32.60
C TRP A 499 -8.25 -24.86 -33.92
N SER A 500 -8.95 -25.75 -34.63
CA SER A 500 -8.65 -25.97 -36.03
C SER A 500 -9.17 -24.78 -36.86
N ALA A 501 -8.57 -24.56 -38.03
CA ALA A 501 -9.11 -23.60 -38.99
C ALA A 501 -10.61 -23.84 -39.23
N PRO A 502 -11.44 -22.79 -39.37
CA PRO A 502 -12.85 -22.92 -39.66
C PRO A 502 -13.08 -23.78 -40.90
N ARG A 503 -14.07 -24.68 -40.82
CA ARG A 503 -14.45 -25.56 -41.92
C ARG A 503 -15.94 -25.43 -42.15
N THR A 504 -16.34 -25.29 -43.40
CA THR A 504 -17.75 -25.39 -43.78
C THR A 504 -18.10 -26.87 -43.88
N LEU A 505 -19.08 -27.31 -43.09
CA LEU A 505 -19.66 -28.64 -43.18
C LEU A 505 -21.07 -28.51 -43.74
N GLU A 506 -21.32 -29.16 -44.87
CA GLU A 506 -22.65 -29.23 -45.46
C GLU A 506 -23.37 -30.47 -44.92
N LEU A 507 -24.29 -30.25 -43.98
CA LEU A 507 -25.07 -31.32 -43.36
C LEU A 507 -26.34 -31.55 -44.19
N THR A 508 -26.41 -32.66 -44.91
CA THR A 508 -27.59 -33.05 -45.70
C THR A 508 -28.56 -33.84 -44.82
N LYS A 509 -29.69 -33.22 -44.47
CA LYS A 509 -30.71 -33.79 -43.59
C LYS A 509 -31.74 -34.59 -44.41
N ASN A 510 -31.99 -35.85 -44.02
CA ASN A 510 -33.13 -36.62 -44.51
C ASN A 510 -34.42 -36.13 -43.85
N THR A 511 -35.55 -36.12 -44.56
CA THR A 511 -36.85 -35.58 -44.10
C THR A 511 -37.36 -36.16 -42.78
N ASN A 512 -36.86 -37.33 -42.36
CA ASN A 512 -37.32 -38.07 -41.18
C ASN A 512 -36.29 -38.15 -40.03
N GLU A 513 -35.09 -37.58 -40.16
CA GLU A 513 -34.02 -37.68 -39.13
C GLU A 513 -33.75 -36.34 -38.46
N GLY A 514 -33.43 -36.36 -37.16
CA GLY A 514 -32.92 -35.19 -36.44
C GLY A 514 -31.49 -34.84 -36.86
N TYR A 515 -30.91 -33.79 -36.28
CA TYR A 515 -29.49 -33.51 -36.50
C TYR A 515 -28.56 -34.48 -35.76
N GLY A 516 -29.12 -35.35 -34.91
CA GLY A 516 -28.37 -36.39 -34.19
C GLY A 516 -27.45 -35.86 -33.11
N PHE A 517 -27.79 -34.73 -32.49
CA PHE A 517 -27.09 -34.24 -31.32
C PHE A 517 -28.07 -33.66 -30.30
N SER A 518 -27.71 -33.80 -29.03
CA SER A 518 -28.38 -33.14 -27.92
C SER A 518 -27.54 -31.97 -27.43
N VAL A 519 -28.19 -30.97 -26.88
CA VAL A 519 -27.58 -29.73 -26.42
C VAL A 519 -27.79 -29.54 -24.92
N ARG A 520 -26.81 -28.98 -24.23
CA ARG A 520 -26.87 -28.69 -22.78
C ARG A 520 -26.32 -27.31 -22.45
N GLY A 521 -26.97 -26.67 -21.49
CA GLY A 521 -26.59 -25.35 -20.97
C GLY A 521 -27.26 -24.19 -21.68
N ASP A 522 -27.12 -23.00 -21.11
CA ASP A 522 -27.52 -21.74 -21.71
C ASP A 522 -26.41 -21.21 -22.64
N SER A 523 -26.76 -20.36 -23.61
CA SER A 523 -25.85 -19.83 -24.64
C SER A 523 -24.44 -19.45 -24.10
N PRO A 524 -23.36 -20.00 -24.68
CA PRO A 524 -23.33 -20.85 -25.87
C PRO A 524 -23.74 -22.28 -25.51
N VAL A 525 -24.51 -22.89 -26.38
CA VAL A 525 -25.06 -24.21 -26.11
C VAL A 525 -24.01 -25.27 -26.44
N ILE A 526 -23.66 -26.12 -25.48
CA ILE A 526 -22.65 -27.17 -25.68
C ILE A 526 -23.34 -28.42 -26.22
N ILE A 527 -22.73 -29.10 -27.20
CA ILE A 527 -23.20 -30.43 -27.60
C ILE A 527 -22.96 -31.41 -26.45
N ALA A 528 -24.04 -31.99 -25.93
CA ALA A 528 -24.05 -32.86 -24.77
C ALA A 528 -23.85 -34.34 -25.13
N ALA A 529 -24.37 -34.75 -26.28
CA ALA A 529 -24.16 -36.06 -26.86
C ALA A 529 -24.41 -35.98 -28.37
N VAL A 530 -23.67 -36.78 -29.13
CA VAL A 530 -23.90 -37.04 -30.55
C VAL A 530 -24.44 -38.47 -30.66
N GLU A 531 -25.46 -38.67 -31.47
CA GLU A 531 -26.03 -39.99 -31.76
C GLU A 531 -25.09 -40.76 -32.70
N ASP A 532 -24.76 -42.00 -32.37
CA ASP A 532 -23.93 -42.88 -33.19
C ASP A 532 -24.54 -43.07 -34.59
N GLY A 533 -23.75 -42.90 -35.65
CA GLY A 533 -24.18 -42.98 -37.04
C GLY A 533 -24.90 -41.72 -37.56
N SER A 534 -24.97 -40.65 -36.76
CA SER A 534 -25.64 -39.43 -37.16
C SER A 534 -24.76 -38.50 -38.01
N ILE A 535 -25.42 -37.54 -38.67
CA ILE A 535 -24.79 -36.51 -39.48
C ILE A 535 -23.75 -35.68 -38.69
N CYS A 536 -23.87 -35.64 -37.35
CA CYS A 536 -22.96 -34.93 -36.45
C CYS A 536 -21.82 -35.80 -35.87
N GLU A 537 -21.62 -37.03 -36.33
CA GLU A 537 -20.44 -37.84 -35.94
C GLU A 537 -19.15 -37.38 -36.66
N VAL A 538 -19.27 -36.55 -37.69
CA VAL A 538 -18.17 -36.18 -38.61
C VAL A 538 -17.21 -35.11 -38.04
N GLY A 539 -17.45 -34.59 -36.82
CA GLY A 539 -16.53 -33.62 -36.20
C GLY A 539 -16.76 -33.37 -34.71
N ASP A 540 -15.73 -32.91 -34.01
CA ASP A 540 -15.87 -32.31 -32.67
C ASP A 540 -16.51 -30.92 -32.82
N PHE A 541 -17.79 -30.79 -32.53
CA PHE A 541 -18.54 -29.54 -32.70
C PHE A 541 -18.55 -28.71 -31.41
N ALA A 542 -18.13 -27.45 -31.51
CA ALA A 542 -18.54 -26.39 -30.57
C ALA A 542 -19.50 -25.46 -31.32
N ILE A 543 -20.80 -25.54 -31.02
CA ILE A 543 -21.80 -24.66 -31.63
C ILE A 543 -21.85 -23.36 -30.81
N ALA A 544 -21.24 -22.30 -31.33
CA ALA A 544 -21.53 -20.95 -30.88
C ALA A 544 -22.73 -20.43 -31.68
N CYS A 545 -23.93 -20.47 -31.08
CA CYS A 545 -25.09 -19.75 -31.60
C CYS A 545 -25.09 -18.30 -31.13
#